data_AF-A0A842KWP5-F1
#
_entry.id   AF-A0A842KWP5-F1
#
_cell.length_a   1.000
_cell.length_b   1.000
_cell.length_c   1.000
_cell.angle_alpha   90.00
_cell.angle_beta   90.00
_cell.angle_gamma   90.00
#
_symmetry.space_group_name_H-M   'P 1'
#
loop_
_entity.id
_entity.type
_entity.pdbx_description
1 polymer ?
#
loop_
_entity_poly.entity_id
_entity_poly.type
_entity_poly.pdbx_seq_one_letter_code
_entity_poly.pdbx_strand_id
1 'polypeptide(L)'
;MVKTTIEVDDELWRRFSLIVLRERGEKKKNEVIVELLRDYVERKGLSIERQQLEYILRIEDEREAFHKIRDKLIHDPNYSGKYVAIFRGAVVGCDEDKGMLAETVYRKYGYIPIYIDKVASSERLVEVPSPELASSATPE
;
A
#
# COMPACT_ATOMS: atom_id res chain seq x y z
N MET A 1 13.08 15.25 -6.35
CA MET A 1 14.17 14.26 -6.28
C MET A 1 14.15 13.64 -4.90
N VAL A 2 13.91 12.33 -4.79
CA VAL A 2 13.88 11.60 -3.51
C VAL A 2 15.18 10.84 -3.36
N LYS A 3 15.78 10.87 -2.16
CA LYS A 3 16.91 10.00 -1.81
C LYS A 3 16.36 8.87 -0.97
N THR A 4 16.63 7.62 -1.36
CA THR A 4 16.26 6.44 -0.60
C THR A 4 17.47 5.53 -0.41
N THR A 5 17.46 4.73 0.65
CA THR A 5 18.47 3.70 0.90
C THR A 5 17.82 2.35 0.62
N ILE A 6 18.51 1.50 -0.13
CA ILE A 6 18.04 0.15 -0.46
C ILE A 6 19.00 -0.87 0.17
N GLU A 7 18.44 -1.89 0.81
CA GLU A 7 19.20 -3.04 1.28
C GLU A 7 19.18 -4.10 0.19
N VAL A 8 20.35 -4.56 -0.20
CA VAL A 8 20.54 -5.57 -1.25
C VAL A 8 21.64 -6.52 -0.83
N ASP A 9 21.53 -7.77 -1.27
CA ASP A 9 22.56 -8.76 -1.06
C ASP A 9 23.92 -8.33 -1.67
N ASP A 10 24.99 -8.64 -0.96
CA ASP A 10 26.37 -8.24 -1.31
C ASP A 10 26.81 -8.82 -2.66
N GLU A 11 26.48 -10.09 -2.92
CA GLU A 11 26.85 -10.75 -4.18
C GLU A 11 26.09 -10.14 -5.35
N LEU A 12 24.79 -9.89 -5.17
CA LEU A 12 23.97 -9.19 -6.15
C LEU A 12 24.53 -7.80 -6.48
N TRP A 13 24.88 -7.02 -5.46
CA TRP A 13 25.45 -5.67 -5.66
C TRP A 13 26.78 -5.69 -6.40
N ARG A 14 27.65 -6.67 -6.12
CA ARG A 14 28.93 -6.85 -6.82
C ARG A 14 28.72 -7.22 -8.28
N ARG A 15 27.85 -8.19 -8.57
CA ARG A 15 27.52 -8.61 -9.94
C ARG A 15 26.93 -7.45 -10.74
N PHE A 16 25.94 -6.76 -10.18
CA PHE A 16 25.35 -5.56 -10.77
C PHE A 16 26.41 -4.50 -11.07
N SER A 17 27.26 -4.18 -10.08
CA SER A 17 28.32 -3.19 -10.22
C SER A 17 29.27 -3.51 -11.37
N LEU A 18 29.64 -4.78 -11.53
CA LEU A 18 30.56 -5.25 -12.56
C LEU A 18 29.92 -5.17 -13.96
N ILE A 19 28.64 -5.53 -14.09
CA ILE A 19 27.90 -5.42 -15.36
C ILE A 19 27.82 -3.95 -15.78
N VAL A 20 27.37 -3.06 -14.88
CA VAL A 20 27.25 -1.63 -15.18
C VAL A 20 28.59 -1.02 -15.57
N LEU A 21 29.67 -1.39 -14.88
CA LEU A 21 31.02 -0.91 -15.19
C LEU A 21 31.45 -1.31 -16.61
N ARG A 22 31.18 -2.56 -17.01
CA ARG A 22 31.56 -3.09 -18.33
C ARG A 22 30.77 -2.46 -19.47
N GLU A 23 29.46 -2.30 -19.29
CA GLU A 23 28.56 -1.86 -20.36
C GLU A 23 28.47 -0.34 -20.49
N ARG A 24 28.49 0.39 -19.36
CA ARG A 24 28.19 1.82 -19.33
C ARG A 24 29.29 2.69 -18.71
N GLY A 25 30.33 2.07 -18.14
CA GLY A 25 31.45 2.77 -17.52
C GLY A 25 31.21 3.20 -16.08
N GLU A 26 32.16 3.95 -15.53
CA GLU A 26 32.13 4.36 -14.12
C GLU A 26 30.99 5.34 -13.81
N LYS A 27 30.47 5.26 -12.57
CA LYS A 27 29.45 6.17 -12.01
C LYS A 27 28.06 6.11 -12.66
N LYS A 28 27.76 5.09 -13.46
CA LYS A 28 26.43 4.88 -14.09
C LYS A 28 25.43 4.03 -13.29
N LYS A 29 25.81 3.54 -12.11
CA LYS A 29 24.97 2.65 -11.28
C LYS A 29 23.61 3.27 -10.95
N ASN A 30 23.59 4.53 -10.54
CA ASN A 30 22.36 5.23 -10.20
C ASN A 30 21.46 5.42 -11.43
N GLU A 31 22.03 5.72 -12.60
CA GLU A 31 21.28 5.87 -13.84
C GLU A 31 20.61 4.56 -14.24
N VAL A 32 21.33 3.44 -14.15
CA VAL A 32 20.78 2.11 -14.45
C VAL A 32 19.67 1.73 -13.46
N ILE A 33 19.83 2.01 -12.16
CA ILE A 33 18.76 1.77 -11.18
C ILE A 33 17.51 2.59 -11.53
N VAL A 34 17.67 3.85 -11.91
CA VAL A 34 16.56 4.72 -12.31
C VAL A 34 15.87 4.20 -13.57
N GLU A 35 16.63 3.72 -14.56
CA GLU A 35 16.07 3.06 -15.76
C GLU A 35 15.27 1.81 -15.39
N LEU A 36 15.83 0.92 -14.55
CA LEU A 36 15.14 -0.29 -14.11
C LEU A 36 13.83 0.03 -13.35
N LEU A 37 13.83 1.06 -12.52
CA LEU A 37 12.62 1.52 -11.83
C LEU A 37 11.56 2.02 -12.82
N ARG A 38 11.97 2.79 -13.84
CA ARG A 38 11.06 3.28 -14.88
C ARG A 38 10.46 2.12 -15.67
N ASP A 39 11.31 1.22 -16.16
CA ASP A 39 10.89 0.05 -16.93
C ASP A 39 9.92 -0.84 -16.15
N TYR A 40 10.16 -1.02 -14.85
CA TYR A 40 9.27 -1.79 -13.98
C TYR A 40 7.87 -1.17 -13.90
N VAL A 41 7.79 0.14 -13.69
CA VAL A 41 6.51 0.87 -13.59
C VAL A 41 5.77 0.86 -14.93
N GLU A 42 6.48 1.12 -16.03
CA GLU A 42 5.91 1.11 -17.39
C GLU A 42 5.36 -0.27 -17.76
N ARG A 43 6.13 -1.34 -17.52
CA ARG A 43 5.69 -2.72 -17.78
C ARG A 43 4.47 -3.13 -16.96
N LYS A 44 4.37 -2.66 -15.71
CA LYS A 44 3.22 -2.94 -14.84
C LYS A 44 2.00 -2.08 -15.18
N GLY A 45 2.14 -1.07 -16.04
CA GLY A 45 1.01 -0.32 -16.59
C GLY A 45 0.22 0.44 -15.53
N LEU A 46 0.89 0.92 -14.47
CA LEU A 46 0.23 1.65 -13.40
C LEU A 46 -0.11 3.08 -13.87
N SER A 47 -1.18 3.23 -14.65
CA SER A 47 -1.71 4.53 -15.09
C SER A 47 -2.57 5.14 -13.97
N ILE A 48 -1.92 5.66 -12.94
CA ILE A 48 -2.59 6.30 -11.81
C ILE A 48 -2.26 7.79 -11.84
N GLU A 49 -3.29 8.64 -11.74
CA GLU A 49 -3.10 10.08 -11.63
C GLU A 49 -2.32 10.44 -10.36
N ARG A 50 -1.55 11.54 -10.38
CA ARG A 50 -0.72 11.95 -9.23
C ARG A 50 -1.50 12.02 -7.92
N GLN A 51 -2.73 12.53 -7.96
CA GLN A 51 -3.59 12.62 -6.77
C GLN A 51 -3.98 11.23 -6.27
N GLN A 52 -4.44 10.34 -7.16
CA GLN A 52 -4.79 8.96 -6.82
C GLN A 52 -3.60 8.19 -6.23
N LEU A 53 -2.38 8.42 -6.73
CA LEU A 53 -1.16 7.81 -6.18
C LEU A 53 -0.91 8.27 -4.74
N GLU A 54 -1.08 9.56 -4.44
CA GLU A 54 -0.94 10.09 -3.08
C GLU A 54 -1.98 9.49 -2.13
N TYR A 55 -3.24 9.36 -2.59
CA TYR A 55 -4.29 8.70 -1.81
C TYR A 55 -3.94 7.24 -1.50
N ILE A 56 -3.49 6.47 -2.50
CA ILE A 56 -3.14 5.05 -2.33
C ILE A 56 -1.96 4.90 -1.36
N LEU A 57 -0.89 5.67 -1.56
CA LEU A 57 0.28 5.63 -0.67
C LEU A 57 -0.10 5.95 0.77
N ARG A 58 -0.98 6.93 0.98
CA ARG A 58 -1.45 7.28 2.31
C ARG A 58 -2.24 6.14 2.96
N ILE A 59 -3.13 5.48 2.23
CA ILE A 59 -3.87 4.31 2.74
C ILE A 59 -2.91 3.18 3.11
N GLU A 60 -1.86 2.95 2.32
CA GLU A 60 -0.84 1.94 2.63
C GLU A 60 -0.08 2.27 3.92
N ASP A 61 0.29 3.54 4.14
CA ASP A 61 0.91 3.99 5.39
C ASP A 61 -0.03 3.78 6.60
N GLU A 62 -1.31 4.13 6.46
CA GLU A 62 -2.31 3.92 7.53
C GLU A 62 -2.53 2.43 7.81
N ARG A 63 -2.50 1.59 6.77
CA ARG A 63 -2.59 0.13 6.90
C ARG A 63 -1.39 -0.42 7.66
N GLU A 64 -0.17 0.00 7.35
CA GLU A 64 1.01 -0.42 8.09
C GLU A 64 0.93 -0.01 9.56
N ALA A 65 0.44 1.20 9.83
CA ALA A 65 0.20 1.65 11.20
C ALA A 65 -0.84 0.79 11.93
N PHE A 66 -1.95 0.41 11.27
CA PHE A 66 -2.92 -0.55 11.81
C PHE A 66 -2.25 -1.85 12.19
N HIS A 67 -1.46 -2.46 11.30
CA HIS A 67 -0.79 -3.74 11.58
C HIS A 67 0.13 -3.66 12.79
N LYS A 68 0.86 -2.55 12.98
CA LYS A 68 1.73 -2.35 14.16
C LYS A 68 0.98 -2.25 15.48
N ILE A 69 -0.25 -1.75 15.47
CA ILE A 69 -1.07 -1.58 16.69
C ILE A 69 -2.12 -2.68 16.87
N ARG A 70 -2.38 -3.48 15.83
CA ARG A 70 -3.41 -4.51 15.79
C ARG A 70 -3.33 -5.47 16.97
N ASP A 71 -2.13 -5.95 17.30
CA ASP A 71 -1.94 -6.89 18.41
C ASP A 71 -2.41 -6.31 19.74
N LYS A 72 -2.17 -5.01 19.97
CA LYS A 72 -2.63 -4.30 21.16
C LYS A 72 -4.15 -4.14 21.17
N LEU A 73 -4.73 -3.84 20.01
CA LEU A 73 -6.18 -3.65 19.86
C LEU A 73 -6.95 -4.97 20.03
N ILE A 74 -6.37 -6.10 19.62
CA ILE A 74 -6.98 -7.43 19.81
C ILE A 74 -7.09 -7.78 21.30
N HIS A 75 -6.13 -7.35 22.11
CA HIS A 75 -6.12 -7.60 23.55
C HIS A 75 -7.03 -6.65 24.35
N ASP A 76 -7.47 -5.55 23.75
CA ASP A 76 -8.36 -4.60 24.40
C ASP A 76 -9.83 -4.97 24.13
N PRO A 77 -10.63 -5.26 25.18
CA PRO A 77 -12.04 -5.63 25.02
C PRO A 77 -12.90 -4.52 24.41
N ASN A 78 -12.45 -3.26 24.41
CA ASN A 78 -13.21 -2.17 23.79
C ASN A 78 -13.16 -2.20 22.26
N TYR A 79 -12.08 -2.74 21.69
CA TYR A 79 -11.80 -2.73 20.25
C TYR A 79 -11.94 -4.11 19.61
N SER A 80 -11.72 -5.18 20.39
CA SER A 80 -11.85 -6.56 19.90
C SER A 80 -13.23 -6.81 19.27
N GLY A 81 -13.23 -7.28 18.02
CA GLY A 81 -14.45 -7.56 17.26
C GLY A 81 -15.09 -6.35 16.58
N LYS A 82 -14.59 -5.13 16.78
CA LYS A 82 -15.10 -3.90 16.16
C LYS A 82 -14.24 -3.44 14.98
N TYR A 83 -14.80 -2.57 14.15
CA TYR A 83 -14.04 -1.82 13.14
C TYR A 83 -13.32 -0.66 13.79
N VAL A 84 -12.09 -0.40 13.35
CA VAL A 84 -11.32 0.78 13.75
C VAL A 84 -10.91 1.57 12.52
N ALA A 85 -10.94 2.89 12.65
CA ALA A 85 -10.49 3.80 11.62
C ALA A 85 -9.12 4.35 12.01
N ILE A 86 -8.14 4.20 11.12
CA ILE A 86 -6.79 4.72 11.29
C ILE A 86 -6.59 5.93 10.38
N PHE A 87 -6.06 6.99 10.96
CA PHE A 87 -5.69 8.20 10.25
C PHE A 87 -4.48 8.86 10.93
N ARG A 88 -3.46 9.21 10.13
CA ARG A 88 -2.14 9.68 10.58
C ARG A 88 -1.49 8.76 11.60
N GLY A 89 -1.66 7.44 11.43
CA GLY A 89 -1.08 6.40 12.28
C GLY A 89 -1.75 6.22 13.64
N ALA A 90 -2.90 6.84 13.87
CA ALA A 90 -3.65 6.74 15.13
C ALA A 90 -5.09 6.27 14.91
N VAL A 91 -5.65 5.58 15.90
CA VAL A 91 -7.08 5.22 15.92
C VAL A 91 -7.90 6.49 16.12
N VAL A 92 -8.66 6.88 15.09
CA VAL A 92 -9.53 8.07 15.13
C VAL A 92 -10.98 7.74 15.48
N GLY A 93 -11.36 6.45 15.45
CA GLY A 93 -12.67 5.98 15.88
C GLY A 93 -12.76 4.46 15.87
N CYS A 94 -13.78 3.94 16.55
CA CYS A 94 -14.16 2.53 16.51
C CYS A 94 -15.68 2.38 16.53
N ASP A 95 -16.22 1.42 15.78
CA ASP A 95 -17.65 1.11 15.75
C ASP A 95 -17.88 -0.35 15.36
N GLU A 96 -19.06 -0.89 15.62
CA GLU A 96 -19.48 -2.21 15.14
C GLU A 96 -19.88 -2.17 13.66
N ASP A 97 -20.35 -1.01 13.17
CA ASP A 97 -20.72 -0.80 11.79
C ASP A 97 -19.66 0.02 11.03
N LYS A 98 -19.14 -0.56 9.94
CA LYS A 98 -18.11 0.07 9.09
C LYS A 98 -18.60 1.37 8.45
N GLY A 99 -19.86 1.43 8.04
CA GLY A 99 -20.46 2.58 7.37
C GLY A 99 -20.66 3.75 8.33
N MET A 100 -21.20 3.49 9.52
CA MET A 100 -21.36 4.51 10.57
C MET A 100 -20.02 5.07 11.03
N LEU A 101 -19.00 4.22 11.18
CA LEU A 101 -17.64 4.64 11.49
C LEU A 101 -17.09 5.59 10.41
N ALA A 102 -17.21 5.21 9.13
CA ALA A 102 -16.74 6.02 8.03
C ALA A 102 -17.46 7.39 7.99
N GLU A 103 -18.79 7.40 8.16
CA GLU A 103 -19.57 8.63 8.18
C GLU A 103 -19.16 9.55 9.33
N THR A 104 -18.97 8.99 10.54
CA THR A 104 -18.55 9.75 11.73
C THR A 104 -17.18 10.38 11.52
N VAL A 105 -16.25 9.63 10.93
CA VAL A 105 -14.90 10.13 10.66
C VAL A 105 -14.93 11.19 9.57
N TYR A 106 -15.68 10.99 8.48
CA TYR A 106 -15.81 11.99 7.42
C TYR A 106 -16.50 13.27 7.88
N ARG A 107 -17.46 13.18 8.80
CA ARG A 107 -18.09 14.35 9.39
C ARG A 107 -17.11 15.17 10.23
N LYS A 108 -16.16 14.51 10.90
CA LYS A 108 -15.19 15.15 11.79
C LYS A 108 -13.96 15.71 11.05
N TYR A 109 -13.48 14.99 10.04
CA TYR A 109 -12.20 15.31 9.37
C TYR A 109 -12.34 15.65 7.88
N GLY A 110 -13.54 15.58 7.32
CA GLY A 110 -13.80 15.74 5.89
C GLY A 110 -13.60 14.45 5.10
N TYR A 111 -13.86 14.49 3.79
CA TYR A 111 -13.69 13.34 2.90
C TYR A 111 -12.21 13.15 2.57
N ILE A 112 -11.53 12.37 3.41
CA ILE A 112 -10.08 12.12 3.36
C ILE A 112 -9.80 10.62 3.36
N PRO A 113 -8.66 10.15 2.84
CA PRO A 113 -8.31 8.74 2.87
C PRO A 113 -8.12 8.29 4.32
N ILE A 114 -8.92 7.31 4.73
CA ILE A 114 -8.82 6.65 6.03
C ILE A 114 -8.78 5.15 5.80
N TYR A 115 -7.99 4.44 6.59
CA TYR A 115 -7.97 2.98 6.55
C TYR A 115 -8.93 2.45 7.61
N ILE A 116 -9.85 1.57 7.22
CA ILE A 116 -10.80 0.93 8.14
C ILE A 116 -10.69 -0.58 8.00
N ASP A 117 -10.39 -1.24 9.11
CA ASP A 117 -10.40 -2.70 9.18
C ASP A 117 -10.94 -3.20 10.52
N LYS A 118 -11.31 -4.47 10.55
CA LYS A 118 -11.87 -5.13 11.73
C LYS A 118 -10.73 -5.65 12.62
N VAL A 119 -10.81 -5.34 13.90
CA VAL A 119 -9.91 -5.90 14.92
C VAL A 119 -10.38 -7.32 15.24
N ALA A 120 -9.95 -8.28 14.42
CA ALA A 120 -10.20 -9.70 14.64
C ALA A 120 -8.88 -10.47 14.76
N SER A 121 -8.89 -11.53 15.57
CA SER A 121 -7.75 -12.44 15.75
C SER A 121 -7.46 -13.29 14.51
N SER A 122 -8.43 -13.49 13.61
CA SER A 122 -8.23 -14.21 12.36
C SER A 122 -8.00 -13.25 11.19
N GLU A 123 -6.93 -13.47 10.43
CA GLU A 123 -6.79 -12.94 9.08
C GLU A 123 -7.87 -13.54 8.20
N ARG A 124 -8.82 -12.72 7.72
CA ARG A 124 -9.58 -13.09 6.55
C ARG A 124 -8.67 -12.86 5.35
N LEU A 125 -8.03 -13.92 4.87
CA LEU A 125 -7.50 -13.99 3.51
C LEU A 125 -8.67 -13.76 2.55
N VAL A 126 -8.87 -12.51 2.14
CA VAL A 126 -9.77 -12.19 1.05
C VAL A 126 -9.00 -12.46 -0.22
N GLU A 127 -9.21 -13.64 -0.80
CA GLU A 127 -8.82 -13.87 -2.19
C GLU A 127 -9.66 -12.92 -3.03
N VAL A 128 -9.00 -11.93 -3.63
CA VAL A 128 -9.62 -11.09 -4.64
C VAL A 128 -9.60 -11.92 -5.92
N PRO A 129 -10.76 -12.40 -6.43
CA PRO A 129 -10.77 -13.08 -7.71
C PRO A 129 -10.30 -12.09 -8.78
N SER A 130 -9.37 -12.51 -9.62
CA SER A 130 -8.99 -11.74 -10.81
C SER A 130 -10.26 -11.39 -11.59
N PRO A 131 -10.43 -10.14 -12.03
CA PRO A 131 -11.61 -9.77 -12.82
C PRO A 131 -11.62 -10.61 -14.09
N GLU A 132 -12.55 -11.56 -14.17
CA GLU A 132 -12.84 -12.23 -15.42
C GLU A 132 -13.51 -11.20 -16.33
N LEU A 133 -12.99 -11.07 -17.56
CA LEU A 133 -13.59 -10.24 -18.59
C LEU A 133 -15.04 -10.70 -18.76
N ALA A 134 -16.00 -9.88 -18.31
CA ALA A 134 -17.39 -10.07 -18.66
C ALA A 134 -17.48 -9.96 -20.18
N SER A 135 -17.47 -11.09 -20.88
CA SER A 135 -17.81 -11.14 -22.29
C SER A 135 -19.26 -10.70 -22.39
N SER A 136 -19.48 -9.44 -22.72
CA SER A 136 -20.75 -8.95 -23.21
C SER A 136 -20.99 -9.61 -24.57
N ALA A 137 -21.49 -10.85 -24.56
CA ALA A 137 -22.00 -11.50 -25.74
C ALA A 137 -23.45 -11.06 -25.95
N THR A 138 -23.63 -10.35 -27.04
CA THR A 138 -24.84 -9.81 -27.66
C THR A 138 -26.03 -10.78 -27.63
N PRO A 139 -27.26 -10.32 -27.35
CA PRO A 139 -28.45 -11.11 -27.65
C PRO A 139 -28.78 -11.02 -29.15
N GLU A 140 -28.98 -12.18 -29.79
CA GLU A 140 -29.72 -12.32 -31.06
C GLU A 140 -31.23 -12.37 -30.80
#